data_AF-A0A955QJV2-F1
#
_entry.id   AF-A0A955QJV2-F1
#
_cell.length_a   1.000
_cell.length_b   1.000
_cell.length_c   1.000
_cell.angle_alpha   90.00
_cell.angle_beta   90.00
_cell.angle_gamma   90.00
#
_symmetry.space_group_name_H-M   'P 1'
#
loop_
_entity.id
_entity.type
_entity.pdbx_description
1 polymer ?
#
loop_
_entity_poly.entity_id
_entity_poly.type
_entity_poly.pdbx_seq_one_letter_code
_entity_poly.pdbx_strand_id
1 'polypeptide(L)'
;EQYCTTGMVLTYNGLDKEGHPTYGGYSNQIVVDEQYLLTIPQGLAPDGAAPLLCAGITTYSPLRNWGVGKGHRLGVVGLGGLGHMAVKFG
;
A
#
# COMPACT_ATOMS: atom_id res chain seq x y z
N GLU A 1 -11.30 -0.53 -2.42
CA GLU A 1 -11.48 0.24 -1.18
C GLU A 1 -11.18 -0.63 0.03
N GLN A 2 -10.55 -0.03 1.04
CA GLN A 2 -9.97 -0.71 2.20
C GLN A 2 -10.96 -0.77 3.36
N TYR A 3 -11.86 0.22 3.43
CA TYR A 3 -12.95 0.32 4.41
C TYR A 3 -14.31 0.18 3.71
N CYS A 4 -14.54 -0.95 3.05
CA CYS A 4 -15.79 -1.25 2.35
C CYS A 4 -16.71 -2.10 3.23
N THR A 5 -18.00 -1.74 3.33
CA THR A 5 -18.98 -2.45 4.17
C THR A 5 -19.24 -3.87 3.72
N THR A 6 -19.11 -4.16 2.42
CA THR A 6 -19.23 -5.50 1.84
C THR A 6 -17.90 -6.28 1.84
N GLY A 7 -16.85 -5.72 2.44
CA GLY A 7 -15.50 -6.28 2.40
C GLY A 7 -14.69 -5.85 1.18
N MET A 8 -13.36 -5.97 1.29
CA MET A 8 -12.42 -5.66 0.21
C MET A 8 -12.09 -6.91 -0.62
N VAL A 9 -11.86 -6.73 -1.92
CA VAL A 9 -11.27 -7.75 -2.78
C VAL A 9 -9.74 -7.72 -2.60
N LEU A 10 -9.14 -8.86 -2.27
CA LEU A 10 -7.70 -8.99 -2.10
C LEU A 10 -6.99 -9.20 -3.44
N THR A 11 -5.78 -8.66 -3.57
CA THR A 11 -4.95 -8.78 -4.77
C THR A 11 -4.68 -10.23 -5.19
N TYR A 12 -4.57 -11.15 -4.25
CA TYR A 12 -4.39 -12.59 -4.48
C TYR A 12 -4.99 -13.42 -3.34
N ASN A 13 -5.19 -14.73 -3.56
CA ASN A 13 -5.71 -15.67 -2.57
C ASN A 13 -7.07 -15.24 -1.97
N GLY A 14 -7.86 -14.53 -2.75
CA GLY A 14 -9.23 -14.15 -2.44
C GLY A 14 -10.15 -14.47 -3.62
N LEU A 15 -11.40 -14.05 -3.50
CA LEU A 15 -12.37 -14.08 -4.59
C LEU A 15 -12.69 -12.65 -5.01
N ASP A 16 -12.85 -12.42 -6.31
CA ASP A 16 -13.41 -11.19 -6.84
C ASP A 16 -14.93 -11.10 -6.58
N LYS A 17 -15.58 -10.06 -7.10
CA LYS A 17 -17.02 -9.84 -6.86
C LYS A 17 -17.89 -10.88 -7.58
N GLU A 18 -17.36 -11.49 -8.63
CA GLU A 18 -18.00 -12.52 -9.47
C GLU A 18 -17.71 -13.93 -8.94
N GLY A 19 -16.83 -14.07 -7.95
CA GLY A 19 -16.47 -15.34 -7.32
C GLY A 19 -15.26 -16.04 -7.96
N HIS A 20 -14.52 -15.39 -8.86
CA HIS A 20 -13.29 -15.95 -9.43
C HIS A 20 -12.09 -15.73 -8.50
N PRO A 21 -11.10 -16.64 -8.50
CA PRO A 21 -9.88 -16.45 -7.72
C PRO A 21 -9.07 -15.24 -8.18
N THR A 22 -8.51 -14.49 -7.23
CA THR A 22 -7.51 -13.45 -7.50
C THR A 22 -6.10 -14.01 -7.44
N TYR A 23 -5.24 -13.65 -8.40
CA TYR A 23 -3.92 -14.29 -8.60
C TYR A 23 -2.70 -13.39 -8.29
N GLY A 24 -2.90 -12.08 -8.20
CA GLY A 24 -1.82 -11.12 -7.91
C GLY A 24 -0.85 -10.90 -9.07
N GLY A 25 0.26 -10.19 -8.76
CA GLY A 25 1.16 -9.62 -9.76
C GLY A 25 2.47 -10.39 -9.98
N TYR A 26 2.62 -11.61 -9.46
CA TYR A 26 3.79 -12.46 -9.76
C TYR A 26 3.60 -13.15 -11.12
N SER A 27 3.38 -12.33 -12.14
CA SER A 27 3.05 -12.65 -13.52
C SER A 27 3.58 -11.55 -14.43
N ASN A 28 3.65 -11.81 -15.74
CA ASN A 28 4.04 -10.76 -16.70
C ASN A 28 2.92 -9.72 -16.91
N GLN A 29 1.67 -10.06 -16.59
CA GLN A 29 0.49 -9.23 -16.80
C GLN A 29 -0.59 -9.52 -15.74
N ILE A 30 -1.34 -8.50 -15.38
CA ILE A 30 -2.51 -8.57 -14.50
C ILE A 30 -3.60 -7.64 -15.05
N VAL A 31 -4.87 -8.03 -14.89
CA VAL A 31 -6.03 -7.16 -15.16
C VAL A 31 -6.52 -6.61 -13.83
N VAL A 32 -6.67 -5.29 -13.74
CA VAL A 32 -7.10 -4.59 -12.54
C VAL A 32 -8.12 -3.53 -12.94
N ASP A 33 -9.10 -3.29 -12.08
CA ASP A 33 -10.05 -2.19 -12.21
C ASP A 33 -9.31 -0.84 -12.21
N GLU A 34 -9.64 0.03 -13.15
CA GLU A 34 -8.95 1.32 -13.35
C GLU A 34 -9.01 2.22 -12.11
N GLN A 35 -10.05 2.10 -11.28
CA GLN A 35 -10.21 2.88 -10.05
C GLN A 35 -9.17 2.50 -8.97
N TYR A 36 -8.49 1.37 -9.15
CA TYR A 36 -7.44 0.86 -8.26
C TYR A 36 -6.03 1.11 -8.82
N LEU A 37 -5.91 1.76 -9.98
CA LEU A 37 -4.63 2.12 -10.56
C LEU A 37 -4.16 3.48 -10.06
N LEU A 38 -2.86 3.59 -9.79
CA LEU A 38 -2.20 4.83 -9.42
C LEU A 38 -1.17 5.19 -10.48
N THR A 39 -1.06 6.49 -10.79
CA THR A 39 -0.02 6.99 -11.70
C THR A 39 1.29 7.15 -10.93
N ILE A 40 2.37 6.53 -11.43
CA ILE A 40 3.71 6.73 -10.87
C ILE A 40 4.24 8.11 -11.32
N PRO A 41 4.66 8.98 -10.39
CA PRO A 41 5.21 10.30 -10.74
C PRO A 41 6.45 10.21 -11.63
N GLN A 42 6.61 11.17 -12.54
CA GLN A 42 7.83 11.30 -13.33
C GLN A 42 9.05 11.49 -12.41
N GLY A 43 10.10 10.71 -12.63
CA GLY A 43 11.33 10.73 -11.83
C GLY A 43 11.36 9.74 -10.66
N LEU A 44 10.26 9.05 -10.36
CA LEU A 44 10.26 7.92 -9.42
C LEU A 44 10.47 6.61 -10.18
N ALA A 45 11.59 5.94 -9.91
CA ALA A 45 11.87 4.64 -10.51
C ALA A 45 10.86 3.57 -10.03
N PRO A 46 10.44 2.62 -10.90
CA PRO A 46 9.41 1.63 -10.54
C PRO A 46 9.77 0.75 -9.33
N ASP A 47 11.04 0.39 -9.18
CA ASP A 47 11.57 -0.38 -8.05
C ASP A 47 11.49 0.40 -6.72
N GLY A 48 11.67 1.72 -6.77
CA GLY A 48 11.44 2.62 -5.65
C GLY A 48 9.95 2.82 -5.34
N ALA A 49 9.08 2.77 -6.35
CA ALA A 49 7.63 2.92 -6.21
C ALA A 49 6.96 1.68 -5.61
N ALA A 50 7.38 0.47 -6.02
CA ALA A 50 6.78 -0.79 -5.62
C ALA A 50 6.56 -0.97 -4.10
N PRO A 51 7.56 -0.75 -3.21
CA PRO A 51 7.36 -0.91 -1.77
C PRO A 51 6.44 0.16 -1.16
N LEU A 52 6.25 1.30 -1.83
CA LEU A 52 5.35 2.36 -1.36
C LEU A 52 3.88 1.93 -1.42
N LEU A 53 3.52 1.07 -2.38
CA LEU A 53 2.15 0.63 -2.64
C LEU A 53 1.59 -0.31 -1.55
N CYS A 54 2.44 -0.83 -0.66
CA CYS A 54 2.04 -1.64 0.49
C CYS A 54 2.64 -1.07 1.78
N ALA A 55 3.90 -1.36 2.08
CA ALA A 55 4.55 -0.94 3.33
C ALA A 55 4.55 0.59 3.51
N GLY A 56 4.75 1.35 2.43
CA GLY A 56 4.71 2.81 2.47
C GLY A 56 3.34 3.35 2.85
N ILE A 57 2.29 3.02 2.09
CA ILE A 57 0.95 3.54 2.38
C ILE A 57 0.41 3.04 3.73
N THR A 58 0.72 1.80 4.13
CA THR A 58 0.35 1.25 5.45
C THR A 58 0.96 2.06 6.60
N THR A 59 2.17 2.59 6.43
CA THR A 59 2.82 3.40 7.47
C THR A 59 2.49 4.88 7.38
N TYR A 60 2.32 5.41 6.16
CA TYR A 60 1.97 6.80 5.93
C TYR A 60 0.54 7.15 6.36
N SER A 61 -0.43 6.26 6.12
CA SER A 61 -1.85 6.55 6.37
C SER A 61 -2.17 6.91 7.83
N PRO A 62 -1.69 6.19 8.88
CA PRO A 62 -1.95 6.60 10.25
C PRO A 62 -1.23 7.90 10.61
N LEU A 63 0.02 8.11 10.15
CA LEU A 63 0.77 9.34 10.43
C LEU A 63 0.02 10.56 9.89
N ARG A 64 -0.48 10.48 8.66
CA ARG A 64 -1.28 11.53 8.04
C ARG A 64 -2.60 11.74 8.76
N ASN A 65 -3.33 10.66 9.04
CA ASN A 65 -4.67 10.73 9.66
C ASN A 65 -4.63 11.42 11.04
N TRP A 66 -3.58 11.19 11.81
CA TRP A 66 -3.42 11.75 13.16
C TRP A 66 -2.56 13.02 13.19
N GLY A 67 -2.17 13.56 12.03
CA GLY A 67 -1.36 14.78 11.95
C GLY A 67 0.02 14.66 12.60
N VAL A 68 0.61 13.45 12.63
CA VAL A 68 1.97 13.24 13.14
C VAL A 68 2.96 13.92 12.21
N GLY A 69 3.87 14.68 12.79
CA GLY A 69 4.82 15.53 12.07
C GLY A 69 5.75 16.28 13.03
N LYS A 70 6.36 17.37 12.56
CA LYS A 70 7.35 18.14 13.30
C LYS A 70 6.93 18.42 14.75
N GLY A 71 7.79 18.08 15.70
CA GLY A 71 7.54 18.26 17.15
C GLY A 71 7.03 17.00 17.85
N HIS A 72 6.51 16.01 17.11
CA HIS A 72 6.19 14.71 17.67
C HIS A 72 7.44 13.83 17.79
N ARG A 73 7.39 12.86 18.72
CA ARG A 73 8.38 11.77 18.82
C ARG A 73 7.74 10.49 18.31
N LEU A 74 8.32 9.88 17.28
CA LEU A 74 7.85 8.62 16.70
C LEU A 74 8.66 7.45 17.27
N GLY A 75 7.99 6.49 17.90
CA GLY A 75 8.58 5.21 18.30
C GLY A 75 8.31 4.15 17.23
N VAL A 76 9.38 3.51 16.72
CA VAL A 76 9.28 2.41 15.74
C VAL A 76 9.74 1.12 16.40
N VAL A 77 8.83 0.13 16.50
CA VAL A 77 9.14 -1.19 17.05
C VAL A 77 9.33 -2.18 15.90
N GLY A 78 10.59 -2.58 15.68
CA GLY A 78 11.01 -3.43 14.57
C GLY A 78 11.52 -2.65 13.36
N LEU A 79 12.77 -2.93 12.96
CA LEU A 79 13.42 -2.29 11.81
C LEU A 79 13.48 -3.27 10.62
N GLY A 80 12.66 -2.99 9.61
CA GLY A 80 12.43 -3.86 8.45
C GLY A 80 11.11 -3.48 7.77
N GLY A 81 10.97 -3.69 6.46
CA GLY A 81 9.72 -3.43 5.72
C GLY A 81 9.01 -2.12 6.12
N LEU A 82 7.91 -2.25 6.87
CA LEU A 82 7.14 -1.14 7.42
C LEU A 82 7.99 -0.22 8.31
N GLY A 83 8.78 -0.75 9.24
CA GLY A 83 9.63 0.07 10.12
C GLY A 83 10.63 0.94 9.36
N HIS A 84 11.18 0.43 8.24
CA HIS A 84 12.03 1.24 7.37
C HIS A 84 11.27 2.41 6.73
N MET A 85 10.01 2.20 6.36
CA MET A 85 9.15 3.27 5.84
C MET A 85 8.79 4.29 6.92
N ALA A 86 8.45 3.83 8.12
CA ALA A 86 8.12 4.70 9.25
C ALA A 86 9.26 5.67 9.61
N VAL A 87 10.51 5.18 9.63
CA VAL A 87 11.69 6.02 9.89
C VAL A 87 11.97 7.01 8.75
N LYS A 88 11.58 6.70 7.50
CA LYS A 88 11.73 7.64 6.38
C LYS A 88 10.67 8.75 6.39
N PHE A 89 9.49 8.50 6.97
CA PHE A 89 8.39 9.46 7.00
C PHE A 89 8.37 10.36 8.24
N GLY A 90 8.71 9.80 9.42
CA GLY A 90 8.76 10.54 10.69
C GLY A 90 10.00 11.41 10.81
#